data_AF-A0A839WJ44-F1
#
_entry.id   AF-A0A839WJ44-F1
#
_cell.length_a   1.000
_cell.length_b   1.000
_cell.length_c   1.000
_cell.angle_alpha   90.00
_cell.angle_beta   90.00
_cell.angle_gamma   90.00
#
_symmetry.space_group_name_H-M   'P 1'
#
loop_
_entity.id
_entity.type
_entity.pdbx_description
1 polymer ?
#
loop_
_entity_poly.entity_id
_entity_poly.type
_entity_poly.pdbx_seq_one_letter_code
_entity_poly.pdbx_strand_id
1 'polypeptide(L)'
;MPAWRSFPILNDLLCFSVNKSDVLSRYGVYSEQGSDYKTLAEKSRVTLSYPESCVKLPLTPGYIYATSYTLNGENYRYNFFIDKNGQVLSTQAGEQ
;
A
#
# COMPACT_ATOMS: atom_id res chain seq x y z
N MET A 1 6.95 -2.72 16.07
CA MET A 1 6.30 -3.10 14.78
C MET A 1 5.79 -1.83 14.11
N PRO A 2 5.83 -1.70 12.77
CA PRO A 2 5.31 -0.52 12.08
C PRO A 2 3.84 -0.24 12.44
N ALA A 3 3.48 1.04 12.58
CA ALA A 3 2.13 1.43 12.95
C ALA A 3 1.14 1.17 11.81
N TRP A 4 -0.10 0.82 12.14
CA TRP A 4 -1.17 0.71 11.14
C TRP A 4 -1.62 2.10 10.73
N ARG A 5 -1.58 2.40 9.43
CA ARG A 5 -2.11 3.64 8.87
C ARG A 5 -2.63 3.36 7.47
N SER A 6 -3.95 3.47 7.30
CA SER A 6 -4.57 3.35 5.98
C SER A 6 -4.24 4.56 5.11
N PHE A 7 -4.43 4.38 3.81
CA PHE A 7 -4.33 5.45 2.83
C PHE A 7 -5.43 5.30 1.77
N PRO A 8 -5.77 6.39 1.05
CA PRO A 8 -6.77 6.32 -0.02
C PRO A 8 -6.34 5.42 -1.16
N ILE A 9 -7.28 4.60 -1.62
CA ILE A 9 -7.14 3.76 -2.82
C ILE A 9 -8.32 4.08 -3.73
N LEU A 10 -8.02 4.59 -4.93
CA LEU A 10 -9.04 4.96 -5.92
C LEU A 10 -8.61 4.49 -7.29
N ASN A 11 -9.40 3.65 -7.96
CA ASN A 11 -9.12 3.14 -9.29
C ASN A 11 -7.66 2.64 -9.39
N ASP A 12 -7.24 1.71 -8.54
CA ASP A 12 -5.87 1.16 -8.49
C ASP A 12 -4.74 2.14 -8.18
N LEU A 13 -5.06 3.37 -7.79
CA LEU A 13 -4.10 4.38 -7.38
C LEU A 13 -3.97 4.35 -5.85
N LEU A 14 -2.81 3.91 -5.36
CA LEU A 14 -2.50 3.84 -3.93
C LEU A 14 -1.79 5.13 -3.52
N CYS A 15 -2.47 5.99 -2.77
CA CYS A 15 -1.95 7.29 -2.36
C CYS A 15 -1.39 7.25 -0.94
N PHE A 16 -0.14 6.76 -0.76
CA PHE A 16 0.51 6.61 0.55
C PHE A 16 0.44 7.87 1.44
N SER A 17 0.42 9.06 0.82
CA SER A 17 -0.13 10.27 1.43
C SER A 17 -0.73 11.18 0.37
N VAL A 18 -1.73 11.97 0.77
CA VAL A 18 -2.32 13.08 -0.02
C VAL A 18 -1.92 14.45 0.53
N ASN A 19 -1.19 14.49 1.64
CA ASN A 19 -0.64 15.73 2.19
C ASN A 19 0.65 16.08 1.45
N LYS A 20 0.72 17.30 0.89
CA LYS A 20 1.87 17.78 0.11
C LYS A 20 3.14 17.96 0.94
N SER A 21 3.02 18.15 2.25
CA SER A 21 4.17 18.27 3.15
C SER A 21 4.75 16.92 3.55
N ASP A 22 4.03 15.82 3.31
CA ASP A 22 4.54 14.50 3.60
C ASP A 22 5.53 14.05 2.52
N VAL A 23 6.57 13.35 2.93
CA VAL A 23 7.61 12.78 2.07
C VAL A 23 7.65 11.27 2.24
N LEU A 24 7.31 10.55 1.18
CA LEU A 24 7.46 9.10 1.06
C LEU A 24 8.90 8.78 0.64
N SER A 25 9.61 8.01 1.46
CA SER A 25 11.01 7.63 1.22
C SER A 25 11.23 6.15 0.91
N ARG A 26 10.24 5.32 1.21
CA ARG A 26 10.20 3.88 0.89
C ARG A 26 8.74 3.43 0.78
N TYR A 27 8.47 2.51 -0.15
CA TYR A 27 7.22 1.75 -0.16
C TYR A 27 7.44 0.35 -0.74
N GLY A 28 6.61 -0.58 -0.30
CA GLY A 28 6.50 -1.94 -0.80
C GLY A 28 5.05 -2.38 -0.78
N VAL A 29 4.60 -3.03 -1.86
CA VAL A 29 3.26 -3.56 -2.04
C VAL A 29 3.39 -5.01 -2.47
N TYR A 30 2.76 -5.90 -1.69
CA TYR A 30 2.91 -7.33 -1.81
C TYR A 30 1.55 -8.01 -1.76
N SER A 31 1.42 -9.20 -2.34
CA SER A 31 0.20 -9.99 -2.30
C SER A 31 0.53 -11.47 -2.38
N GLU A 32 -0.18 -12.28 -1.59
CA GLU A 32 -0.17 -13.74 -1.74
C GLU A 32 -1.34 -14.12 -2.64
N GLN A 33 -1.03 -14.65 -3.82
CA GLN A 33 -2.03 -15.01 -4.83
C GLN A 33 -1.97 -16.52 -5.08
N GLY A 34 -2.74 -17.28 -4.30
CA GLY A 34 -2.62 -18.74 -4.29
C GLY A 34 -1.35 -19.16 -3.55
N SER A 35 -0.47 -19.92 -4.20
CA SER A 35 0.84 -20.31 -3.65
C SER A 35 1.95 -19.29 -3.88
N ASP A 36 1.67 -18.23 -4.64
CA ASP A 36 2.71 -17.32 -5.13
C ASP A 36 2.72 -16.02 -4.31
N TYR A 37 3.83 -15.77 -3.63
CA TYR A 37 4.12 -14.45 -3.07
C TYR A 37 4.61 -13.51 -4.17
N LYS A 38 3.90 -12.41 -4.38
CA LYS A 38 4.20 -11.41 -5.41
C LYS A 38 4.59 -10.08 -4.79
N THR A 39 5.75 -9.57 -5.21
CA THR A 39 6.11 -8.16 -5.03
C THR A 39 5.60 -7.37 -6.22
N LEU A 40 4.56 -6.56 -6.00
CA LEU A 40 3.88 -5.81 -7.06
C LEU A 40 4.60 -4.50 -7.34
N ALA A 41 5.11 -3.86 -6.29
CA ALA A 41 6.02 -2.74 -6.42
C ALA A 41 6.84 -2.57 -5.15
N GLU A 42 8.09 -2.19 -5.32
CA GLU A 42 8.98 -1.84 -4.21
C GLU A 42 9.96 -0.76 -4.66
N LYS A 43 10.08 0.30 -3.87
CA LYS A 43 11.13 1.31 -4.02
C LYS A 43 11.65 1.75 -2.67
N SER A 44 12.94 2.05 -2.64
CA SER A 44 13.63 2.63 -1.48
C SER A 44 14.46 3.84 -1.91
N ARG A 45 14.79 4.71 -0.95
CA ARG A 45 15.61 5.92 -1.16
C ARG A 45 15.01 6.88 -2.20
N VAL A 46 13.69 6.97 -2.23
CA VAL A 46 12.95 7.94 -3.06
C VAL A 46 12.63 9.19 -2.24
N THR A 47 12.18 10.25 -2.91
CA THR A 47 11.67 11.46 -2.26
C THR A 47 10.43 11.88 -3.04
N LEU A 48 9.27 11.37 -2.62
CA LEU A 48 8.00 11.58 -3.30
C LEU A 48 7.03 12.28 -2.36
N SER A 49 6.45 13.39 -2.80
CA SER A 49 5.34 14.06 -2.12
C SER A 49 4.10 13.97 -2.99
N TYR A 50 2.93 14.38 -2.51
CA TYR A 50 1.73 14.36 -3.35
C TYR A 50 1.85 15.36 -4.52
N PRO A 51 1.60 14.96 -5.79
CA PRO A 51 0.90 13.73 -6.22
C PRO A 51 1.78 12.50 -6.51
N GLU A 52 3.10 12.62 -6.53
CA GLU A 52 4.03 11.52 -6.85
C GLU A 52 4.03 10.39 -5.81
N SER A 53 3.54 10.65 -4.59
CA SER A 53 3.26 9.65 -3.55
C SER A 53 2.08 8.72 -3.87
N CYS A 54 1.36 8.96 -4.97
CA CYS A 54 0.30 8.09 -5.47
C CYS A 54 0.83 7.14 -6.55
N VAL A 55 0.84 5.84 -6.28
CA VAL A 55 1.39 4.83 -7.18
C VAL A 55 0.25 4.03 -7.81
N LYS A 56 0.19 4.04 -9.15
CA LYS A 56 -0.76 3.24 -9.92
C LYS A 56 -0.22 1.81 -10.04
N LEU A 57 -0.95 0.83 -9.55
CA LEU A 57 -0.57 -0.59 -9.60
C LEU A 57 -1.77 -1.43 -9.98
N PRO A 58 -1.74 -2.26 -11.02
CA PRO A 58 -2.88 -3.11 -11.36
C PRO A 58 -3.18 -4.05 -10.18
N LEU A 59 -4.35 -3.89 -9.56
CA LEU A 59 -4.79 -4.73 -8.45
C LEU A 59 -5.86 -5.71 -8.96
N THR A 60 -5.66 -6.99 -8.68
CA THR A 60 -6.61 -8.05 -8.99
C THR A 60 -7.62 -8.21 -7.83
N PRO A 61 -8.93 -8.18 -8.10
CA PRO A 61 -9.97 -8.56 -7.14
C PRO A 61 -9.79 -9.98 -6.57
N GLY A 62 -10.23 -10.19 -5.33
CA GLY A 62 -10.19 -11.48 -4.64
C GLY A 62 -8.90 -11.78 -3.87
N TYR A 63 -8.01 -10.79 -3.70
CA TYR A 63 -6.73 -10.98 -3.02
C TYR A 63 -6.49 -9.97 -1.89
N ILE A 64 -5.68 -10.39 -0.93
CA ILE A 64 -5.15 -9.52 0.14
C ILE A 64 -3.84 -8.90 -0.35
N TYR A 65 -3.69 -7.62 -0.09
CA TYR A 65 -2.50 -6.85 -0.33
C TYR A 65 -1.94 -6.38 1.00
N ALA A 66 -0.63 -6.55 1.18
CA ALA A 66 0.10 -6.02 2.31
C ALA A 66 1.02 -4.90 1.83
N THR A 67 1.10 -3.83 2.59
CA THR A 67 2.01 -2.72 2.29
C THR A 67 2.90 -2.38 3.47
N SER A 68 4.13 -1.96 3.15
CA SER A 68 5.04 -1.36 4.11
C SER A 68 5.59 -0.08 3.50
N TYR A 69 5.60 1.01 4.25
CA TYR A 69 6.03 2.30 3.71
C TYR A 69 6.63 3.20 4.78
N THR A 70 7.46 4.14 4.36
CA THR A 70 8.12 5.11 5.23
C THR A 70 7.71 6.51 4.82
N LEU A 71 7.01 7.22 5.71
CA LEU A 71 6.52 8.57 5.48
C LEU A 71 7.09 9.50 6.55
N ASN A 72 7.74 10.60 6.15
CA ASN A 72 8.42 11.53 7.06
C ASN A 72 9.43 10.85 8.01
N GLY A 73 10.05 9.75 7.56
CA GLY A 73 10.99 8.96 8.37
C GLY A 73 10.33 7.92 9.29
N GLU A 74 8.99 7.89 9.38
CA GLU A 74 8.26 6.93 10.20
C GLU A 74 7.74 5.74 9.37
N ASN A 75 7.78 4.54 9.95
CA ASN A 75 7.39 3.31 9.27
C ASN A 75 5.94 2.91 9.57
N TYR A 76 5.20 2.66 8.51
CA TYR A 76 3.79 2.28 8.54
C TYR A 76 3.53 0.99 7.76
N ARG A 77 2.40 0.36 8.07
CA ARG A 77 1.84 -0.75 7.32
C ARG A 77 0.35 -0.54 7.07
N TYR A 78 -0.13 -1.10 5.97
CA TYR A 78 -1.55 -1.19 5.67
C TYR A 78 -1.83 -2.42 4.82
N ASN A 79 -2.82 -3.20 5.25
CA ASN A 79 -3.29 -4.37 4.55
C ASN A 79 -4.73 -4.12 4.15
N PHE A 80 -5.08 -4.57 2.96
CA PHE A 80 -6.43 -4.43 2.44
C PHE A 80 -6.76 -5.60 1.53
N PHE A 81 -8.04 -5.93 1.48
CA PHE A 81 -8.60 -6.90 0.56
C PHE A 81 -9.41 -6.17 -0.50
N ILE A 82 -9.34 -6.64 -1.73
CA ILE A 82 -10.24 -6.16 -2.80
C ILE A 82 -11.26 -7.24 -3.04
N ASP A 83 -12.53 -6.94 -2.81
CA ASP A 83 -13.61 -7.89 -3.07
C ASP A 83 -13.82 -8.10 -4.57
N LYS A 84 -14.66 -9.07 -4.95
CA LYS A 84 -14.94 -9.39 -6.36
C LYS A 84 -15.63 -8.25 -7.13
N ASN A 85 -16.18 -7.27 -6.43
CA ASN A 85 -16.83 -6.09 -7.02
C ASN A 85 -15.87 -4.89 -7.14
N GLY A 86 -14.61 -5.05 -6.72
CA GLY A 86 -13.61 -3.97 -6.72
C GLY A 86 -13.67 -3.07 -5.48
N GLN A 87 -14.45 -3.42 -4.46
CA GLN A 87 -14.50 -2.68 -3.20
C GLN A 87 -13.28 -3.00 -2.35
N VAL A 88 -12.63 -1.96 -1.83
CA VAL A 88 -11.48 -2.07 -0.93
C VAL A 88 -11.98 -2.17 0.52
N LEU A 89 -11.56 -3.23 1.20
CA LEU A 89 -11.83 -3.48 2.62
C LEU A 89 -10.52 -3.46 3.40
N SER A 90 -10.41 -2.55 4.36
CA SER A 90 -9.27 -2.50 5.30
C SER A 90 -9.21 -3.81 6.10
N THR A 91 -8.03 -4.42 6.19
CA THR A 91 -7.82 -5.59 7.04
C THR A 91 -6.67 -5.34 8.00
N GLN A 92 -6.83 -5.81 9.24
CA GLN A 92 -5.72 -5.90 10.20
C GLN A 92 -5.09 -7.30 10.22
N ALA A 93 -5.51 -8.16 9.27
CA ALA A 93 -5.02 -9.52 9.12
C ALA A 93 -3.54 -9.51 8.74
N GLY A 94 -2.73 -9.46 9.79
CA GLY A 94 -1.29 -9.68 9.87
C GLY A 94 -0.96 -10.34 11.22
N GLU A 95 -1.93 -11.07 11.78
CA GLU A 95 -1.81 -11.96 12.92
C GLU A 95 -2.49 -13.27 12.49
N GLN A 96 -1.67 -14.26 12.12
CA GLN A 96 -1.94 -15.64 12.48
C GLN A 96 -1.16 -15.92 13.76
#